data_AF-A0A936ZT61-F1
#
_entry.id   AF-A0A936ZT61-F1
#
_cell.length_a   1.000
_cell.length_b   1.000
_cell.length_c   1.000
_cell.angle_alpha   90.00
_cell.angle_beta   90.00
_cell.angle_gamma   90.00
#
_symmetry.space_group_name_H-M   'P 1'
#
loop_
_entity.id
_entity.type
_entity.pdbx_description
1 polymer ?
#
loop_
_entity_poly.entity_id
_entity_poly.type
_entity_poly.pdbx_seq_one_letter_code
_entity_poly.pdbx_strand_id
1 'polypeptide(L)'
;MKTIKLVLAILVCSFSLSAQSDDKESIKNKELRKEFYESLSEDQKTQFESQKQLRETQKQTMEATFSEEQRSIVANQSLTKKERRKALFPTFSEEQRQMSKTHRDAIKQEKEKFKASLSESQLEKYEQLKKRKGRDRHKNH
;
A
#
# COMPACT_ATOMS: atom_id res chain seq x y z
N MET A 1 61.76 31.68 16.98
CA MET A 1 61.58 30.67 18.05
C MET A 1 60.11 30.29 18.13
N LYS A 2 59.83 28.99 17.95
CA LYS A 2 58.70 28.20 18.45
C LYS A 2 57.27 28.65 18.06
N THR A 3 56.81 28.01 16.98
CA THR A 3 55.44 27.65 16.60
C THR A 3 54.39 27.65 17.73
N ILE A 4 53.30 28.39 17.55
CA ILE A 4 52.05 28.18 18.29
C ILE A 4 51.05 27.53 17.33
N LYS A 5 50.85 26.24 17.53
CA LYS A 5 49.80 25.41 16.93
C LYS A 5 48.54 25.58 17.77
N LEU A 6 47.40 25.90 17.16
CA LEU A 6 46.10 25.44 17.65
C LEU A 6 45.03 25.59 16.54
N VAL A 7 45.10 24.70 15.55
CA VAL A 7 43.98 24.45 14.64
C VAL A 7 43.02 23.56 15.41
N LEU A 8 41.98 24.16 15.98
CA LEU A 8 40.89 23.46 16.65
C LEU A 8 39.97 22.86 15.58
N ALA A 9 40.35 21.68 15.07
CA ALA A 9 39.52 20.91 14.18
C ALA A 9 38.38 20.27 14.98
N ILE A 10 37.23 20.95 15.04
CA ILE A 10 36.00 20.35 15.57
C ILE A 10 35.51 19.34 14.54
N LEU A 11 35.90 18.09 14.77
CA LEU A 11 35.46 16.92 14.05
C LEU A 11 34.00 16.63 14.45
N VAL A 12 33.06 17.31 13.80
CA VAL A 12 31.63 16.95 13.84
C VAL A 12 31.41 15.77 12.89
N CYS A 13 31.89 14.59 13.28
CA CYS A 13 31.38 13.34 12.72
C CYS A 13 30.15 12.93 13.53
N SER A 14 29.04 13.63 13.29
CA SER A 14 27.71 13.12 13.61
C SER A 14 27.48 11.91 12.73
N PHE A 15 27.84 10.73 13.24
CA PHE A 15 27.38 9.45 12.71
C PHE A 15 25.85 9.43 12.78
N SER A 16 25.18 9.85 11.71
CA SER A 16 23.75 9.61 11.51
C SER A 16 23.55 8.14 11.11
N LEU A 17 23.76 7.22 12.04
CA LEU A 17 23.35 5.82 11.92
C LEU A 17 21.87 5.69 12.28
N SER A 18 20.99 6.24 11.44
CA SER A 18 19.54 6.06 11.61
C SER A 18 18.81 5.83 10.29
N ALA A 19 19.44 5.16 9.32
CA ALA A 19 18.82 4.84 8.03
C ALA A 19 18.70 3.32 7.72
N GLN A 20 19.24 2.43 8.56
CA GLN A 20 19.31 0.99 8.23
C GLN A 20 18.14 0.11 8.71
N SER A 21 17.17 0.64 9.45
CA SER A 21 16.03 -0.17 9.95
C SER A 21 14.97 -0.42 8.89
N ASP A 22 14.68 0.58 8.06
CA ASP A 22 13.52 0.57 7.18
C ASP A 22 13.76 -0.33 5.95
N ASP A 23 15.00 -0.36 5.44
CA ASP A 23 15.37 -1.19 4.31
C ASP A 23 15.29 -2.69 4.64
N LYS A 24 15.78 -3.11 5.80
CA LYS A 24 15.77 -4.52 6.23
C LYS A 24 14.35 -5.04 6.43
N GLU A 25 13.46 -4.23 6.99
CA GLU A 25 12.05 -4.60 7.18
C GLU A 25 11.30 -4.66 5.84
N SER A 26 11.60 -3.75 4.90
CA SER A 26 11.01 -3.76 3.55
C SER A 26 11.37 -5.02 2.76
N ILE A 27 12.65 -5.45 2.83
CA ILE A 27 13.17 -6.64 2.15
C ILE A 27 12.51 -7.89 2.71
N LYS A 28 12.49 -8.04 4.04
CA LYS A 28 11.83 -9.16 4.71
C LYS A 28 10.34 -9.26 4.37
N ASN A 29 9.65 -8.13 4.24
CA ASN A 29 8.25 -8.12 3.83
C ASN A 29 8.05 -8.53 2.37
N LYS A 30 9.00 -8.21 1.48
CA LYS A 30 8.97 -8.64 0.08
C LYS A 30 9.19 -10.15 -0.02
N GLU A 31 10.14 -10.69 0.73
CA GLU A 31 10.42 -12.13 0.82
C GLU A 31 9.21 -12.90 1.35
N LEU A 32 8.62 -12.48 2.47
CA LEU A 32 7.43 -13.14 3.03
C LEU A 32 6.23 -13.15 2.06
N ARG A 33 6.06 -12.09 1.26
CA ARG A 33 5.01 -12.05 0.22
C ARG A 33 5.31 -13.02 -0.91
N LYS A 34 6.59 -13.13 -1.30
CA LYS A 34 7.05 -14.06 -2.34
C LYS A 34 6.83 -15.50 -1.87
N GLU A 35 7.28 -15.85 -0.68
CA GLU A 35 7.09 -17.17 -0.07
C GLU A 35 5.60 -17.54 0.06
N PHE A 36 4.76 -16.59 0.50
CA PHE A 36 3.31 -16.81 0.55
C PHE A 36 2.75 -17.11 -0.83
N TYR A 37 3.11 -16.32 -1.85
CA TYR A 37 2.64 -16.52 -3.22
C TYR A 37 3.12 -17.85 -3.82
N GLU A 38 4.38 -18.22 -3.58
CA GLU A 38 4.94 -19.50 -4.02
C GLU A 38 4.27 -20.70 -3.35
N SER A 39 3.77 -20.52 -2.12
CA SER A 39 3.03 -21.57 -1.41
C SER A 39 1.61 -21.80 -1.93
N LEU A 40 1.08 -20.93 -2.81
CA LEU A 40 -0.28 -21.06 -3.35
C LEU A 40 -0.35 -22.13 -4.44
N SER A 41 -1.49 -22.82 -4.52
CA SER A 41 -1.83 -23.66 -5.68
C SER A 41 -2.09 -22.80 -6.92
N GLU A 42 -2.08 -23.42 -8.10
CA GLU A 42 -2.38 -22.71 -9.36
C GLU A 42 -3.80 -22.13 -9.37
N ASP A 43 -4.78 -22.82 -8.78
CA ASP A 43 -6.15 -22.30 -8.64
C ASP A 43 -6.18 -21.08 -7.71
N GLN A 44 -5.45 -21.11 -6.59
CA GLN A 44 -5.34 -19.98 -5.66
C GLN A 44 -4.62 -18.78 -6.30
N LYS A 45 -3.58 -19.02 -7.12
CA LYS A 45 -2.90 -17.96 -7.90
C LYS A 45 -3.84 -17.35 -8.94
N THR A 46 -4.62 -18.18 -9.62
CA THR A 46 -5.63 -17.73 -10.59
C THR A 46 -6.71 -16.86 -9.90
N GLN A 47 -7.17 -17.25 -8.72
CA GLN A 47 -8.06 -16.43 -7.88
C GLN A 47 -7.42 -15.08 -7.51
N PHE A 48 -6.12 -15.07 -7.22
CA PHE A 48 -5.39 -13.84 -6.89
C PHE A 48 -5.29 -12.88 -8.09
N GLU A 49 -4.95 -13.38 -9.28
CA GLU A 49 -4.91 -12.56 -10.49
C GLU A 49 -6.31 -12.08 -10.90
N SER A 50 -7.34 -12.91 -10.76
CA SER A 50 -8.74 -12.51 -10.99
C SER A 50 -9.15 -11.34 -10.08
N GLN A 51 -8.79 -11.38 -8.79
CA GLN A 51 -9.03 -10.26 -7.87
C GLN A 51 -8.30 -8.98 -8.27
N LYS A 52 -7.08 -9.09 -8.80
CA LYS A 52 -6.32 -7.94 -9.31
C LYS A 52 -7.01 -7.34 -10.53
N GLN A 53 -7.42 -8.18 -11.48
CA GLN A 53 -8.16 -7.74 -12.66
C GLN A 53 -9.48 -7.08 -12.27
N LEU A 54 -10.23 -7.66 -11.33
CA LEU A 54 -11.47 -7.08 -10.81
C LEU A 54 -11.25 -5.67 -10.26
N ARG A 55 -10.16 -5.43 -9.52
CA ARG A 55 -9.85 -4.09 -8.99
C ARG A 55 -9.53 -3.09 -10.09
N GLU A 56 -8.80 -3.50 -11.12
CA GLU A 56 -8.47 -2.63 -12.25
C GLU A 56 -9.72 -2.29 -13.06
N THR A 57 -10.56 -3.29 -13.36
CA THR A 57 -11.86 -3.06 -14.02
C THR A 57 -12.72 -2.11 -13.21
N GLN A 58 -12.89 -2.35 -11.90
CA GLN A 58 -13.66 -1.48 -11.01
C GLN A 58 -13.13 -0.05 -10.97
N LYS A 59 -11.81 0.12 -10.99
CA LYS A 59 -11.16 1.43 -11.05
C LYS A 59 -11.47 2.12 -12.37
N GLN A 60 -11.30 1.43 -13.50
CA GLN A 60 -11.57 1.98 -14.84
C GLN A 60 -13.04 2.36 -15.00
N THR A 61 -13.97 1.50 -14.55
CA THR A 61 -15.41 1.78 -14.59
C THR A 61 -15.76 3.02 -13.76
N MET A 62 -15.16 3.17 -12.57
CA MET A 62 -15.35 4.38 -11.76
C MET A 62 -14.78 5.63 -12.45
N GLU A 63 -13.54 5.57 -12.94
CA GLU A 63 -12.86 6.68 -13.62
C GLU A 63 -13.58 7.11 -14.91
N ALA A 64 -14.24 6.18 -15.60
CA ALA A 64 -15.06 6.48 -16.77
C ALA A 64 -16.23 7.41 -16.42
N THR A 65 -16.77 7.33 -15.20
CA THR A 65 -17.87 8.19 -14.75
C THR A 65 -17.42 9.57 -14.26
N PHE A 66 -16.11 9.85 -14.22
CA PHE A 66 -15.64 11.09 -13.61
C PHE A 66 -16.03 12.34 -14.39
N SER A 67 -16.52 13.34 -13.66
CA SER A 67 -16.70 14.70 -14.15
C SER A 67 -15.36 15.40 -14.40
N GLU A 68 -15.38 16.55 -15.05
CA GLU A 68 -14.17 17.35 -15.29
C GLU A 68 -13.50 17.80 -13.99
N GLU A 69 -14.29 18.21 -12.99
CA GLU A 69 -13.81 18.54 -11.64
C GLU A 69 -13.08 17.33 -11.00
N GLN A 70 -13.70 16.15 -11.06
CA GLN A 70 -13.13 14.92 -10.52
C GLN A 70 -11.83 14.51 -11.23
N ARG A 71 -11.78 14.65 -12.55
CA ARG A 71 -10.55 14.41 -13.35
C ARG A 71 -9.43 15.36 -12.95
N SER A 72 -9.76 16.63 -12.72
CA SER A 72 -8.80 17.65 -12.27
C SER A 72 -8.22 17.30 -10.88
N ILE A 73 -9.05 16.84 -9.95
CA ILE A 73 -8.60 16.36 -8.63
C ILE A 73 -7.63 15.17 -8.77
N VAL A 74 -7.93 14.22 -9.67
CA VAL A 74 -7.12 13.01 -9.86
C VAL A 74 -5.79 13.32 -10.55
N ALA A 75 -5.79 14.25 -11.50
CA ALA A 75 -4.59 14.70 -12.21
C ALA A 75 -3.67 15.61 -11.37
N ASN A 76 -4.16 16.16 -10.27
CA ASN A 76 -3.41 17.09 -9.44
C ASN A 76 -2.18 16.43 -8.79
N GLN A 77 -0.99 16.79 -9.29
CA GLN A 77 0.30 16.28 -8.82
C GLN A 77 0.80 16.95 -7.52
N SER A 78 0.24 18.11 -7.14
CA SER A 78 0.60 18.77 -5.87
C SER A 78 -0.02 18.08 -4.65
N LEU A 79 -1.04 17.23 -4.87
CA LEU A 79 -1.68 16.44 -3.83
C LEU A 79 -1.01 15.05 -3.70
N THR A 80 -0.90 14.55 -2.48
CA THR A 80 -0.59 13.14 -2.26
C THR A 80 -1.77 12.25 -2.68
N LYS A 81 -1.53 10.95 -2.88
CA LYS A 81 -2.60 9.99 -3.20
C LYS A 81 -3.71 9.96 -2.13
N LYS A 82 -3.37 10.18 -0.86
CA LYS A 82 -4.34 10.24 0.24
C LYS A 82 -5.19 11.49 0.15
N GLU A 83 -4.58 12.63 -0.13
CA GLU A 83 -5.27 13.92 -0.29
C GLU A 83 -6.16 13.93 -1.52
N ARG A 84 -5.68 13.45 -2.68
CA ARG A 84 -6.52 13.27 -3.88
C ARG A 84 -7.78 12.47 -3.56
N ARG A 85 -7.65 11.35 -2.84
CA ARG A 85 -8.81 10.55 -2.43
C ARG A 85 -9.76 11.31 -1.51
N LYS A 86 -9.23 12.07 -0.55
CA LYS A 86 -10.02 12.85 0.41
C LYS A 86 -10.76 14.00 -0.29
N ALA A 87 -10.13 14.64 -1.28
CA ALA A 87 -10.75 15.69 -2.10
C ALA A 87 -11.78 15.11 -3.08
N LEU A 88 -11.53 13.93 -3.64
CA LEU A 88 -12.40 13.30 -4.63
C LEU A 88 -13.70 12.76 -4.02
N PHE A 89 -13.63 12.11 -2.86
CA PHE A 89 -14.79 11.40 -2.28
C PHE A 89 -16.04 12.29 -2.04
N PRO A 90 -15.93 13.54 -1.53
CA PRO A 90 -17.07 14.44 -1.38
C PRO A 90 -17.80 14.75 -2.68
N THR A 91 -17.07 14.79 -3.80
CA THR A 91 -17.60 15.15 -5.13
C THR A 91 -18.38 14.01 -5.81
N PHE A 92 -18.44 12.81 -5.21
CA PHE A 92 -19.13 11.68 -5.83
C PHE A 92 -20.64 11.87 -5.88
N SER A 93 -21.22 11.62 -7.05
CA SER A 93 -22.67 11.50 -7.24
C SER A 93 -23.24 10.29 -6.48
N GLU A 94 -24.57 10.19 -6.37
CA GLU A 94 -25.19 9.06 -5.69
C GLU A 94 -24.90 7.73 -6.43
N GLU A 95 -24.90 7.76 -7.77
CA GLU A 95 -24.56 6.59 -8.60
C GLU A 95 -23.11 6.16 -8.35
N GLN A 96 -22.17 7.10 -8.27
CA GLN A 96 -20.76 6.81 -7.97
C GLN A 96 -20.57 6.30 -6.54
N ARG A 97 -21.33 6.81 -5.57
CA ARG A 97 -21.33 6.30 -4.18
C ARG A 97 -21.86 4.87 -4.13
N GLN A 98 -22.95 4.59 -4.83
CA GLN A 98 -23.52 3.26 -4.90
C GLN A 98 -22.58 2.28 -5.62
N MET A 99 -21.99 2.68 -6.74
CA MET A 99 -20.96 1.92 -7.44
C MET A 99 -19.76 1.61 -6.52
N SER A 100 -19.30 2.60 -5.74
CA SER A 100 -18.23 2.41 -4.76
C SER A 100 -18.58 1.37 -3.69
N LYS A 101 -19.83 1.35 -3.21
CA LYS A 101 -20.32 0.34 -2.25
C LYS A 101 -20.30 -1.05 -2.91
N THR A 102 -20.89 -1.18 -4.09
CA THR A 102 -20.92 -2.44 -4.84
C THR A 102 -19.52 -2.98 -5.11
N HIS A 103 -18.59 -2.13 -5.55
CA HIS A 103 -17.20 -2.52 -5.80
C HIS A 103 -16.52 -3.04 -4.53
N ARG A 104 -16.70 -2.34 -3.41
CA ARG A 104 -16.16 -2.75 -2.11
C ARG A 104 -16.72 -4.10 -1.67
N ASP A 105 -18.02 -4.32 -1.85
CA ASP A 105 -18.69 -5.54 -1.40
C ASP A 105 -18.29 -6.74 -2.26
N ALA A 106 -18.17 -6.57 -3.58
CA ALA A 106 -17.64 -7.59 -4.49
C ALA A 106 -16.20 -8.00 -4.11
N ILE A 107 -15.33 -7.01 -3.85
CA ILE A 107 -13.96 -7.27 -3.39
C ILE A 107 -13.92 -7.99 -2.04
N LYS A 108 -14.84 -7.64 -1.13
CA LYS A 108 -14.95 -8.31 0.17
C LYS A 108 -15.32 -9.78 -0.03
N GLN A 109 -16.31 -10.07 -0.87
CA GLN A 109 -16.74 -11.44 -1.16
C GLN A 109 -15.60 -12.27 -1.76
N GLU A 110 -14.91 -11.75 -2.79
CA GLU A 110 -13.79 -12.47 -3.41
C GLU A 110 -12.63 -12.72 -2.42
N LYS A 111 -12.40 -11.77 -1.50
CA LYS A 111 -11.41 -11.95 -0.44
C LYS A 111 -11.79 -13.06 0.53
N GLU A 112 -13.06 -13.15 0.93
CA GLU A 112 -13.52 -14.22 1.82
C GLU A 112 -13.49 -15.58 1.12
N LYS A 113 -13.85 -15.66 -0.18
CA LYS A 113 -13.69 -16.88 -0.98
C LYS A 113 -12.23 -17.33 -1.05
N PHE A 114 -11.31 -16.40 -1.30
CA PHE A 114 -9.88 -16.70 -1.33
C PHE A 114 -9.37 -17.15 0.04
N LYS A 115 -9.79 -16.52 1.14
CA LYS A 115 -9.43 -17.00 2.48
C LYS A 115 -9.93 -18.41 2.74
N ALA A 116 -11.15 -18.73 2.34
CA ALA A 116 -11.74 -20.04 2.51
C ALA A 116 -11.04 -21.12 1.67
N SER A 117 -10.35 -20.73 0.58
CA SER A 117 -9.55 -21.67 -0.22
C SER A 117 -8.16 -21.93 0.35
N LEU A 118 -7.68 -21.15 1.34
CA LEU A 118 -6.37 -21.32 1.95
C LEU A 118 -6.38 -22.48 2.96
N SER A 119 -5.29 -23.26 2.98
CA SER A 119 -4.98 -24.14 4.11
C SER A 119 -4.69 -23.32 5.37
N GLU A 120 -4.76 -23.96 6.54
CA GLU A 120 -4.48 -23.30 7.83
C GLU A 120 -3.11 -22.60 7.86
N SER A 121 -2.07 -23.28 7.35
CA SER A 121 -0.71 -22.71 7.27
C SER A 121 -0.60 -21.50 6.34
N GLN A 122 -1.33 -21.52 5.21
CA GLN A 122 -1.39 -20.39 4.28
C GLN A 122 -2.20 -19.24 4.89
N LEU A 123 -3.31 -19.54 5.57
CA LEU A 123 -4.16 -18.55 6.22
C LEU A 123 -3.41 -17.80 7.33
N GLU A 124 -2.59 -18.51 8.12
CA GLU A 124 -1.75 -17.88 9.13
C GLU A 124 -0.77 -16.89 8.50
N LYS A 125 -0.02 -17.32 7.47
CA LYS A 125 0.89 -16.45 6.70
C LYS A 125 0.15 -15.23 6.12
N TYR A 126 -1.04 -15.46 5.57
CA TYR A 126 -1.89 -14.40 5.02
C TYR A 126 -2.27 -13.34 6.06
N GLU A 127 -2.69 -13.74 7.26
CA GLU A 127 -3.06 -12.80 8.32
C GLU A 127 -1.83 -12.09 8.91
N GLN A 128 -0.67 -12.73 8.98
CA GLN A 128 0.60 -12.09 9.35
C GLN A 128 0.96 -10.95 8.38
N LEU A 129 0.82 -11.19 7.07
CA LEU A 129 1.02 -10.16 6.03
C LEU A 129 0.05 -8.98 6.17
N LYS A 130 -1.17 -9.22 6.66
CA LYS A 130 -2.18 -8.18 6.86
C LYS A 130 -1.94 -7.34 8.11
N LYS A 131 -1.58 -7.95 9.24
CA LYS A 131 -1.36 -7.26 10.53
C LYS A 131 -0.23 -6.22 10.43
N ARG A 132 0.83 -6.51 9.67
CA ARG A 132 1.98 -5.60 9.52
C ARG A 132 1.65 -4.30 8.76
N LYS A 133 0.69 -4.32 7.82
CA LYS A 133 0.19 -3.08 7.17
C LYS A 133 -0.47 -2.09 8.12
N GLY A 134 -0.87 -2.51 9.33
CA GLY A 134 -1.50 -1.66 10.34
C GLY A 134 -0.50 -0.85 11.18
N ARG A 135 0.70 -1.38 11.43
CA ARG A 135 1.72 -0.73 12.28
C ARG A 135 2.42 0.44 11.58
N ASP A 136 2.71 0.32 10.28
CA ASP A 136 3.33 1.41 9.51
C ASP A 136 2.46 2.67 9.40
N ARG A 137 1.14 2.54 9.54
CA ARG A 137 0.22 3.69 9.44
C ARG A 137 0.16 4.55 10.70
N HIS A 138 0.59 4.02 11.85
CA HIS A 138 0.49 4.70 13.14
C HIS A 138 1.73 5.51 13.52
N LYS A 139 2.84 5.36 12.79
CA LYS A 139 4.09 6.11 13.04
C LYS A 139 4.17 7.48 12.35
N ASN A 140 3.21 7.80 11.47
CA ASN A 140 3.18 9.06 10.72
C ASN A 140 1.99 9.96 11.08
N HIS A 141 1.65 10.05 12.37
CA HIS A 141 0.56 10.91 12.83
C HIS A 141 0.95 11.72 14.06
#